data_AF-A0A538LYV3-F1
#
_entry.id   AF-A0A538LYV3-F1
#
_cell.length_a   1.000
_cell.length_b   1.000
_cell.length_c   1.000
_cell.angle_alpha   90.00
_cell.angle_beta   90.00
_cell.angle_gamma   90.00
#
_symmetry.space_group_name_H-M   'P 1'
#
loop_
_entity.id
_entity.type
_entity.pdbx_description
1 polymer ?
#
loop_
_entity_poly.entity_id
_entity_poly.type
_entity_poly.pdbx_seq_one_letter_code
_entity_poly.pdbx_strand_id
1 'polypeptide(L)' 'MERERLTIKQTATGYWVVQRGSVQLAGAVTRKAAEAERELAERLRNRGRWRGRDLRRRLRA' A
#
# COMPACT_ATOMS: atom_id res chain seq x y z
N MET A 1 5.75 -2.20 -15.79
CA MET A 1 5.40 -1.21 -14.75
C MET A 1 5.90 -1.70 -13.41
N GLU A 2 7.11 -1.30 -13.01
CA GLU A 2 7.59 -1.52 -11.65
C GLU A 2 6.61 -0.88 -10.68
N ARG A 3 6.13 -1.70 -9.76
CA ARG A 3 4.98 -1.38 -8.95
C ARG A 3 5.54 -0.74 -7.68
N GLU A 4 5.64 0.59 -7.67
CA GLU A 4 6.21 1.41 -6.58
C GLU A 4 6.02 0.76 -5.20
N ARG A 5 7.13 0.57 -4.51
CA ARG A 5 7.19 -0.13 -3.22
C ARG A 5 6.65 0.78 -2.13
N LEU A 6 5.91 0.21 -1.19
CA LEU A 6 5.47 0.94 0.00
C LEU A 6 6.68 1.18 0.90
N THR A 7 6.84 2.41 1.35
CA THR A 7 7.94 2.84 2.23
C THR A 7 7.38 3.49 3.47
N ILE A 8 8.10 3.32 4.58
CA ILE A 8 7.78 3.95 5.86
C ILE A 8 8.86 4.99 6.12
N LYS A 9 8.46 6.23 6.41
CA LYS A 9 9.36 7.32 6.77
C LYS A 9 8.93 7.96 8.09
N GLN A 10 9.91 8.32 8.91
CA GLN A 10 9.68 9.21 10.04
C GLN A 10 9.71 10.65 9.55
N THR A 11 8.77 11.46 10.02
CA THR A 11 8.67 12.88 9.71
C THR A 11 9.49 13.70 10.70
N ALA A 12 9.82 14.94 10.36
CA ALA A 12 10.58 15.86 11.21
C ALA A 12 9.89 16.12 12.57
N THR A 13 8.58 15.99 12.61
CA THR A 13 7.69 16.15 13.77
C THR A 13 7.50 14.86 14.57
N GLY A 14 8.15 13.76 14.18
CA GLY A 14 8.27 12.54 14.97
C GLY A 14 7.24 11.44 14.66
N TYR A 15 6.18 11.72 13.89
CA TYR A 15 5.23 10.70 13.43
C TYR A 15 5.74 9.93 12.22
N TRP A 16 5.19 8.73 12.03
CA TRP A 16 5.53 7.80 10.97
C TRP A 16 4.52 7.86 9.84
N VAL A 17 5.00 7.71 8.62
CA VAL A 17 4.18 7.84 7.43
C VAL A 17 4.44 6.68 6.49
N VAL A 18 3.37 6.02 6.07
CA VAL A 18 3.38 5.05 4.97
C VAL A 18 3.12 5.79 3.67
N GLN A 19 4.03 5.66 2.72
CA GLN A 19 3.92 6.32 1.42
C GLN A 19 4.24 5.35 0.27
N ARG A 20 3.73 5.69 -0.90
CA ARG A 20 4.01 5.02 -2.16
C ARG A 20 4.49 6.07 -3.16
N GLY A 21 5.78 6.00 -3.53
CA GLY A 21 6.39 7.08 -4.31
C GLY A 21 6.23 8.41 -3.56
N SER A 22 5.58 9.37 -4.20
CA SER A 22 5.28 10.69 -3.63
C SER A 22 3.92 10.77 -2.91
N VAL A 23 3.13 9.69 -2.88
CA VAL A 23 1.79 9.68 -2.30
C VAL A 23 1.83 9.18 -0.86
N GLN A 24 1.34 9.99 0.06
CA GLN A 24 1.10 9.61 1.45
C GLN A 24 -0.19 8.79 1.56
N LEU A 25 -0.11 7.61 2.17
CA LEU A 25 -1.25 6.69 2.30
C LEU A 25 -1.81 6.65 3.72
N ALA A 26 -0.94 6.66 4.72
CA ALA A 26 -1.33 6.61 6.12
C ALA A 26 -0.29 7.30 7.01
N GLY A 27 -0.74 7.86 8.14
CA GLY A 27 0.10 8.38 9.20
C GLY A 27 -0.12 7.60 10.49
N ALA A 28 0.93 7.43 11.29
CA ALA A 28 0.88 6.71 12.54
C ALA A 28 1.81 7.35 13.56
N VAL A 29 1.42 7.32 14.84
CA VAL A 29 2.23 7.89 15.92
C VAL A 29 3.45 7.01 16.23
N THR A 30 3.34 5.70 15.99
CA THR A 30 4.41 4.74 16.25
C THR A 30 4.84 4.00 14.99
N ARG A 31 6.10 3.55 14.97
CA ARG A 31 6.63 2.74 13.87
C ARG A 31 5.84 1.45 13.68
N LYS A 32 5.47 0.79 14.77
CA LYS A 32 4.70 -0.47 14.75
C LYS A 32 3.33 -0.28 14.11
N ALA A 33 2.65 0.83 14.40
CA ALA A 33 1.38 1.15 13.75
C ALA A 33 1.58 1.43 12.25
N ALA A 34 2.64 2.16 11.85
CA ALA A 34 2.94 2.35 10.42
C ALA A 34 3.27 1.03 9.70
N GLU A 35 3.92 0.08 10.37
CA GLU A 35 4.21 -1.25 9.81
C GLU A 35 2.92 -2.04 9.58
N ALA A 36 1.98 -2.00 10.53
CA ALA A 36 0.66 -2.63 10.37
C ALA A 36 -0.14 -2.02 9.21
N GLU A 37 -0.13 -0.68 9.09
CA GLU A 37 -0.77 0.02 7.96
C GLU A 37 -0.16 -0.34 6.61
N ARG A 38 1.17 -0.46 6.55
CA ARG A 38 1.88 -0.92 5.35
C ARG A 38 1.47 -2.35 4.98
N GLU A 39 1.44 -3.27 5.94
CA GLU A 39 1.05 -4.66 5.70
C GLU A 39 -0.38 -4.76 5.18
N LEU A 40 -1.32 -4.00 5.79
CA LEU A 40 -2.70 -3.90 5.34
C LEU A 40 -2.78 -3.37 3.90
N ALA A 41 -2.05 -2.30 3.59
CA ALA A 41 -1.99 -1.73 2.25
C ALA A 41 -1.41 -2.72 1.20
N GLU A 42 -0.40 -3.51 1.56
CA GLU A 42 0.14 -4.58 0.71
C GLU A 42 -0.91 -5.68 0.45
N ARG A 43 -1.64 -6.10 1.49
CA ARG A 43 -2.71 -7.12 1.39
C ARG A 43 -3.87 -6.66 0.52
N LEU A 44 -4.35 -5.42 0.71
CA LEU A 44 -5.44 -4.85 -0.10
C LEU A 44 -5.04 -4.69 -1.57
N ARG A 45 -3.80 -4.26 -1.82
CA ARG A 45 -3.24 -4.17 -3.17
C ARG A 45 -3.23 -5.53 -3.87
N ASN A 46 -2.90 -6.60 -3.15
CA ASN A 46 -2.94 -7.95 -3.71
C ASN A 46 -4.38 -8.40 -3.97
N ARG A 47 -5.32 -8.13 -3.05
CA ARG A 47 -6.74 -8.50 -3.20
C ARG A 47 -7.41 -7.83 -4.41
N GLY A 48 -7.05 -6.58 -4.73
CA GLY A 48 -7.53 -5.89 -5.93
C GLY A 48 -7.03 -6.51 -7.26
N ARG A 49 -5.89 -7.21 -7.25
CA ARG A 49 -5.38 -7.91 -8.45
C ARG A 49 -6.18 -9.17 -8.78
N TRP A 50 -6.71 -9.84 -7.78
CA TRP A 50 -7.51 -11.06 -7.98
C TRP A 50 -8.81 -10.73 -8.72
N ARG A 51 -9.53 -9.67 -8.33
CA ARG A 51 -10.75 -9.24 -9.04
C ARG A 51 -10.52 -8.79 -10.49
N GLY A 52 -9.37 -8.15 -10.77
CA GLY A 52 -9.06 -7.68 -12.13
C GLY A 52 -8.63 -8.78 -13.11
N ARG A 53 -8.15 -9.93 -12.62
CA ARG A 53 -7.70 -11.04 -13.47
C ARG A 53 -8.88 -11.92 -13.91
N ASP A 54 -9.88 -12.10 -13.05
CA ASP A 54 -11.11 -12.87 -13.39
C ASP A 54 -12.01 -12.15 -14.40
N LEU A 55 -12.14 -10.82 -14.30
CA LEU A 55 -12.95 -10.02 -15.23
C LEU A 55 -12.39 -10.02 -16.66
N ARG A 56 -11.06 -10.02 -16.83
CA ARG A 56 -10.43 -10.07 -18.16
C ARG A 56 -10.55 -11.44 -18.83
N ARG A 57 -10.68 -12.52 -18.06
CA ARG A 57 -10.91 -13.86 -18.61
C ARG A 57 -12.34 -14.03 -19.13
N ARG A 58 -13.31 -13.43 -18.44
CA ARG A 58 -14.74 -13.48 -18.82
C ARG A 58 -15.09 -12.66 -20.05
N LEU A 59 -14.32 -11.61 -20.37
CA LEU A 59 -14.53 -10.77 -21.55
C LEU A 59 -13.81 -11.27 -22.82
N ARG A 60 -13.21 -12.46 -22.76
CA ARG A 60 -12.44 -13.07 -23.86
C ARG A 60 -12.87 -14.51 -24.18
N ALA A 61 -13.97 -14.96 -23.58
CA ALA A 61 -14.67 -16.21 -23.89
C ALA A 61 -15.98 -15.84 -24.59
#